data_AF-A0A8S3IJT5-F1
#
_entry.id   AF-A0A8S3IJT5-F1
#
_cell.length_a   1.000
_cell.length_b   1.000
_cell.length_c   1.000
_cell.angle_alpha   90.00
_cell.angle_beta   90.00
_cell.angle_gamma   90.00
#
_symmetry.space_group_name_H-M   'P 1'
#
loop_
_entity.id
_entity.type
_entity.pdbx_description
1 polymer ?
#
loop_
_entity_poly.entity_id
_entity_poly.type
_entity_poly.pdbx_seq_one_letter_code
_entity_poly.pdbx_strand_id
1 'polypeptide(L)'
;AQKGLVVTRYYRTILLGHAQANRVVDGILGAFRTDSIDISKLLILSRDNSNVNKTVEKMINDAMKKVNAELLNVGTCNLHAIHNGFKAGTTETNWHVENFCMNIWSWFQKSPAREEDFENITDELNDAIEKTILYFSSTRQVLLGKVIDRVFKQYHMFREYFLVYLPSKQ
;
A
#
# COMPACT_ATOMS: atom_id res chain seq x y z
N ALA A 1 14.35 -26.69 5.31
CA ALA A 1 14.39 -25.49 6.18
C ALA A 1 14.67 -25.95 7.61
N GLN A 2 15.48 -25.20 8.36
CA GLN A 2 15.76 -25.53 9.77
C GLN A 2 14.45 -25.44 10.58
N LYS A 3 14.25 -26.37 11.51
CA LYS A 3 13.03 -26.44 12.33
C LYS A 3 12.86 -25.13 13.12
N GLY A 4 11.69 -24.50 13.03
CA GLY A 4 11.34 -23.28 13.77
C GLY A 4 11.57 -21.95 13.04
N LEU A 5 12.11 -21.96 11.81
CA LEU A 5 12.24 -20.73 11.02
C LEU A 5 10.96 -20.40 10.24
N VAL A 6 10.48 -19.17 10.37
CA VAL A 6 9.45 -18.59 9.49
C VAL A 6 10.14 -18.12 8.22
N VAL A 7 9.72 -18.64 7.07
CA VAL A 7 10.28 -18.30 5.76
C VAL A 7 9.20 -17.69 4.89
N THR A 8 9.43 -16.45 4.44
CA THR A 8 8.59 -15.78 3.45
C THR A 8 9.30 -15.80 2.11
N ARG A 9 8.64 -16.27 1.06
CA ARG A 9 9.15 -16.25 -0.31
C ARG A 9 8.08 -15.68 -1.22
N TYR A 10 8.50 -14.75 -2.07
CA TYR A 10 7.67 -14.35 -3.19
C TYR A 10 7.47 -15.57 -4.11
N TYR A 11 6.22 -15.88 -4.41
CA TYR A 11 5.88 -16.98 -5.32
C TYR A 11 5.66 -16.46 -6.74
N ARG A 12 4.63 -15.64 -6.96
CA ARG A 12 4.25 -15.16 -8.30
C ARG A 12 3.35 -13.93 -8.23
N THR A 13 3.38 -13.14 -9.29
CA THR A 13 2.40 -12.09 -9.61
C THR A 13 1.71 -12.48 -10.92
N ILE A 14 0.38 -12.40 -10.95
CA ILE A 14 -0.42 -12.77 -12.12
C ILE A 14 -1.17 -11.52 -12.60
N LEU A 15 -0.99 -11.17 -13.87
CA LEU A 15 -1.70 -10.07 -14.52
C LEU A 15 -3.02 -10.57 -15.09
N LEU A 16 -4.12 -10.34 -14.37
CA LEU A 16 -5.45 -10.88 -14.72
C LEU A 16 -6.28 -9.96 -15.62
N GLY A 17 -5.91 -8.68 -15.72
CA GLY A 17 -6.70 -7.62 -16.36
C GLY A 17 -7.96 -7.27 -15.56
N HIS A 18 -8.92 -8.19 -15.50
CA HIS A 18 -10.14 -8.06 -14.68
C HIS A 18 -10.10 -8.98 -13.46
N ALA A 19 -10.34 -8.40 -12.29
CA ALA A 19 -10.43 -9.12 -11.03
C ALA A 19 -11.84 -9.72 -10.80
N GLN A 20 -12.32 -10.54 -11.74
CA GLN A 20 -13.52 -11.35 -11.52
C GLN A 20 -13.13 -12.63 -10.75
N ALA A 21 -14.00 -13.13 -9.87
CA ALA A 21 -13.66 -14.23 -8.98
C ALA A 21 -13.19 -15.49 -9.72
N ASN A 22 -13.88 -15.88 -10.81
CA ASN A 22 -13.48 -17.00 -11.66
C ASN A 22 -12.08 -16.81 -12.26
N ARG A 23 -11.77 -15.62 -12.80
CA ARG A 23 -10.45 -15.34 -13.39
C ARG A 23 -9.33 -15.40 -12.36
N VAL A 24 -9.58 -14.90 -11.15
CA VAL A 24 -8.62 -14.98 -10.05
C VAL A 24 -8.38 -16.44 -9.65
N VAL A 25 -9.45 -17.23 -9.50
CA VAL A 25 -9.35 -18.66 -9.19
C VAL A 25 -8.60 -19.41 -10.28
N ASP A 26 -8.92 -19.17 -11.55
CA ASP A 26 -8.23 -19.80 -12.69
C ASP A 26 -6.75 -19.42 -12.72
N GLY A 27 -6.42 -18.17 -12.40
CA GLY A 27 -5.03 -17.73 -12.26
C GLY A 27 -4.28 -18.47 -11.14
N ILE A 28 -4.87 -18.55 -9.94
CA ILE A 28 -4.27 -19.23 -8.78
C ILE A 28 -4.09 -20.73 -9.07
N LEU A 29 -5.16 -21.41 -9.50
CA LEU A 29 -5.12 -22.84 -9.80
C LEU A 29 -4.24 -23.15 -11.00
N GLY A 30 -4.23 -22.28 -12.01
CA GLY A 30 -3.35 -22.37 -13.16
C GLY A 30 -1.88 -22.32 -12.73
N ALA A 31 -1.51 -21.35 -11.89
CA ALA A 31 -0.14 -21.25 -11.36
C ALA A 31 0.28 -22.51 -10.58
N PHE A 32 -0.61 -23.03 -9.72
CA PHE A 32 -0.34 -24.25 -8.95
C PHE A 32 -0.14 -25.45 -9.88
N ARG A 33 -0.97 -25.61 -10.92
CA ARG A 33 -0.82 -26.67 -11.92
C ARG A 33 0.49 -26.54 -12.70
N THR A 34 0.81 -25.34 -13.19
CA THR A 34 2.03 -25.07 -13.96
C THR A 34 3.28 -25.42 -13.16
N ASP A 35 3.31 -25.08 -11.87
CA ASP A 35 4.47 -25.30 -11.00
C ASP A 35 4.39 -26.63 -10.23
N SER A 36 3.42 -27.50 -10.56
CA SER A 36 3.18 -28.80 -9.91
C SER A 36 3.04 -28.71 -8.38
N ILE A 37 2.43 -27.62 -7.90
CA ILE A 37 2.11 -27.40 -6.49
C ILE A 37 0.78 -28.06 -6.17
N ASP A 38 0.82 -28.99 -5.23
CA ASP A 38 -0.39 -29.64 -4.71
C ASP A 38 -1.22 -28.65 -3.87
N ILE A 39 -2.45 -28.39 -4.32
CA ILE A 39 -3.39 -27.49 -3.64
C ILE A 39 -3.75 -27.98 -2.24
N SER A 40 -3.69 -29.30 -1.97
CA SER A 40 -3.99 -29.85 -0.64
C SER A 40 -3.05 -29.32 0.46
N LYS A 41 -1.87 -28.79 0.06
CA LYS A 41 -0.87 -28.20 0.95
C LYS A 41 -1.13 -26.73 1.26
N LEU A 42 -2.12 -26.10 0.65
CA LEU A 42 -2.52 -24.73 0.95
C LEU A 42 -3.28 -24.70 2.28
N LEU A 43 -2.69 -24.12 3.32
CA LEU A 43 -3.33 -24.08 4.64
C LEU A 43 -4.33 -22.91 4.77
N ILE A 44 -3.95 -21.72 4.33
CA ILE A 44 -4.70 -20.46 4.50
C ILE A 44 -4.62 -19.66 3.19
N LEU A 45 -5.72 -19.00 2.83
CA LEU A 45 -5.74 -17.96 1.80
C LEU A 45 -6.01 -16.58 2.42
N SER A 46 -4.95 -15.79 2.66
CA SER A 46 -5.09 -14.44 3.19
C SER A 46 -5.57 -13.46 2.12
N ARG A 47 -6.57 -12.63 2.46
CA ARG A 47 -7.26 -11.75 1.50
C ARG A 47 -7.99 -10.57 2.13
N ASP A 48 -8.17 -9.50 1.35
CA ASP A 48 -8.91 -8.28 1.74
C ASP A 48 -10.43 -8.47 1.79
N ASN A 49 -11.19 -7.59 2.44
CA ASN A 49 -12.63 -7.75 2.66
C ASN A 49 -13.56 -7.61 1.43
N SER A 50 -13.02 -7.56 0.21
CA SER A 50 -13.86 -7.46 -0.99
C SER A 50 -14.72 -8.71 -1.20
N ASN A 51 -15.93 -8.51 -1.75
CA ASN A 51 -16.85 -9.60 -2.07
C ASN A 51 -16.26 -10.59 -3.08
N VAL A 52 -15.52 -10.08 -4.07
CA VAL A 52 -14.80 -10.91 -5.04
C VAL A 52 -13.86 -11.87 -4.32
N ASN A 53 -13.03 -11.38 -3.40
CA ASN A 53 -12.06 -12.23 -2.72
C ASN A 53 -12.72 -13.23 -1.75
N LYS A 54 -13.90 -12.93 -1.19
CA LYS A 54 -14.69 -13.92 -0.42
C LYS A 54 -15.14 -15.06 -1.33
N THR A 55 -15.61 -14.72 -2.52
CA THR A 55 -16.01 -15.72 -3.53
C THR A 55 -14.81 -16.55 -4.00
N VAL A 56 -13.64 -15.93 -4.20
CA VAL A 56 -12.39 -16.65 -4.53
C VAL A 56 -12.03 -17.65 -3.44
N GLU A 57 -12.02 -17.24 -2.17
CA GLU A 57 -11.74 -18.14 -1.04
C GLU A 57 -12.70 -19.33 -1.01
N LYS A 58 -14.01 -19.07 -1.18
CA LYS A 58 -15.02 -20.13 -1.26
C LYS A 58 -14.73 -21.10 -2.41
N MET A 59 -14.47 -20.60 -3.61
CA MET A 59 -14.21 -21.43 -4.79
C MET A 59 -12.92 -22.26 -4.66
N ILE A 60 -11.86 -21.69 -4.08
CA ILE A 60 -10.63 -22.42 -3.77
C ILE A 60 -10.90 -23.50 -2.72
N ASN A 61 -11.66 -23.18 -1.67
CA ASN A 61 -12.04 -24.17 -0.66
C ASN A 61 -12.86 -25.33 -1.25
N ASP A 62 -13.82 -25.02 -2.13
CA ASP A 62 -14.60 -26.02 -2.85
C ASP A 62 -13.70 -26.90 -3.75
N ALA A 63 -12.65 -26.34 -4.35
CA ALA A 63 -11.65 -27.11 -5.11
C ALA A 63 -10.79 -28.01 -4.21
N MET A 64 -10.40 -27.53 -3.03
CA MET A 64 -9.65 -28.33 -2.04
C MET A 64 -10.48 -29.48 -1.48
N LYS A 65 -11.78 -29.27 -1.24
CA LYS A 65 -12.69 -30.32 -0.74
C LYS A 65 -12.77 -31.51 -1.69
N LYS A 66 -12.60 -31.29 -3.00
CA LYS A 66 -12.55 -32.38 -4.00
C LYS A 66 -11.33 -33.29 -3.85
N VAL A 67 -10.28 -32.82 -3.16
CA VAL A 67 -9.07 -33.61 -2.82
C VAL A 67 -8.98 -33.90 -1.32
N ASN A 68 -10.11 -33.90 -0.62
CA ASN A 68 -10.22 -34.18 0.82
C ASN A 68 -9.35 -33.26 1.71
N ALA A 69 -9.21 -32.00 1.31
CA ALA A 69 -8.54 -30.95 2.07
C ALA A 69 -9.48 -29.74 2.27
N GLU A 70 -9.19 -28.88 3.24
CA GLU A 70 -9.97 -27.66 3.50
C GLU A 70 -9.05 -26.52 3.95
N LEU A 71 -9.41 -25.30 3.56
CA LEU A 71 -8.76 -24.09 4.06
C LEU A 71 -9.09 -23.86 5.54
N LEU A 72 -8.08 -23.47 6.32
CA LEU A 72 -8.31 -22.88 7.63
C LEU A 72 -8.77 -21.43 7.44
N ASN A 73 -10.04 -21.17 7.75
CA ASN A 73 -10.59 -19.81 7.71
C ASN A 73 -10.11 -19.00 8.92
N VAL A 74 -9.21 -18.05 8.68
CA VAL A 74 -8.70 -17.11 9.69
C VAL A 74 -9.33 -15.71 9.55
N GLY A 75 -10.40 -15.59 8.76
CA GLY A 75 -11.10 -14.36 8.49
C GLY A 75 -10.41 -13.48 7.45
N THR A 76 -10.61 -12.17 7.59
CA THR A 76 -10.20 -11.18 6.60
C THR A 76 -8.96 -10.41 7.05
N CYS A 77 -8.25 -9.78 6.13
CA CYS A 77 -7.05 -9.01 6.44
C CYS A 77 -7.30 -7.95 7.53
N ASN A 78 -6.71 -8.15 8.72
CA ASN A 78 -6.81 -7.25 9.87
C ASN A 78 -6.30 -5.83 9.60
N LEU A 79 -5.39 -5.67 8.61
CA LEU A 79 -4.93 -4.35 8.19
C LEU A 79 -6.06 -3.47 7.65
N HIS A 80 -7.13 -4.06 7.12
CA HIS A 80 -8.30 -3.30 6.67
C HIS A 80 -9.07 -2.70 7.84
N ALA A 81 -9.19 -3.41 8.96
CA ALA A 81 -9.84 -2.88 10.16
C ALA A 81 -9.05 -1.69 10.71
N ILE A 82 -7.72 -1.82 10.79
CA ILE A 82 -6.83 -0.73 11.22
C ILE A 82 -6.95 0.46 10.26
N HIS A 83 -6.89 0.22 8.95
CA HIS A 83 -7.04 1.26 7.92
C HIS A 83 -8.35 2.03 8.07
N ASN A 84 -9.47 1.32 8.24
CA ASN A 84 -10.79 1.95 8.40
C ASN A 84 -10.87 2.75 9.71
N GLY A 85 -10.25 2.28 10.79
CA GLY A 85 -10.18 3.02 12.05
C GLY A 85 -9.43 4.34 11.91
N PHE A 86 -8.26 4.33 11.26
CA PHE A 86 -7.52 5.56 10.96
C PHE A 86 -8.34 6.52 10.11
N LYS A 87 -8.94 6.03 9.02
CA LYS A 87 -9.77 6.84 8.12
C LYS A 87 -10.95 7.48 8.85
N ALA A 88 -11.62 6.75 9.76
CA ALA A 88 -12.69 7.31 10.57
C ALA A 88 -12.17 8.42 11.48
N GLY A 89 -11.04 8.20 12.17
CA GLY A 89 -10.41 9.21 13.01
C GLY A 89 -9.98 10.48 12.25
N THR A 90 -9.37 10.34 11.07
CA THR A 90 -8.98 11.49 10.25
C THR A 90 -10.19 12.27 9.72
N THR A 91 -11.30 11.58 9.46
CA THR A 91 -12.57 12.20 9.04
C THR A 91 -13.18 13.03 10.18
N GLU A 92 -13.31 12.45 11.38
CA GLU A 92 -13.96 13.11 12.53
C GLU A 92 -13.17 14.33 13.05
N THR A 93 -11.83 14.28 12.96
CA THR A 93 -10.98 15.39 13.43
C THR A 93 -11.02 16.63 12.52
N ASN A 94 -11.48 16.50 11.28
CA ASN A 94 -11.46 17.56 10.27
C ASN A 94 -10.08 18.23 10.06
N TRP A 95 -8.99 17.55 10.40
CA TRP A 95 -7.64 18.11 10.26
C TRP A 95 -7.15 18.14 8.81
N HIS A 96 -7.84 17.46 7.90
CA HIS A 96 -7.52 17.42 6.47
C HIS A 96 -6.05 17.07 6.17
N VAL A 97 -5.40 16.31 7.05
CA VAL A 97 -3.96 15.97 6.97
C VAL A 97 -3.63 15.24 5.66
N GLU A 98 -4.54 14.38 5.20
CA GLU A 98 -4.43 13.70 3.92
C GLU A 98 -4.36 14.68 2.76
N ASN A 99 -5.26 15.68 2.73
CA ASN A 99 -5.29 16.70 1.68
C ASN A 99 -4.03 17.55 1.71
N PHE A 100 -3.56 17.94 2.90
CA PHE A 100 -2.32 18.68 3.07
C PHE A 100 -1.12 17.92 2.46
N CYS A 101 -0.95 16.65 2.84
CA CYS A 101 0.14 15.82 2.32
C CYS A 101 0.03 15.60 0.79
N MET A 102 -1.18 15.36 0.27
CA MET A 102 -1.41 15.21 -1.18
C MET A 102 -1.14 16.49 -1.95
N ASN A 103 -1.49 17.66 -1.38
CA ASN A 103 -1.26 18.95 -2.02
C ASN A 103 0.23 19.28 -2.11
N ILE A 104 0.99 19.01 -1.05
CA ILE A 104 2.46 19.13 -1.08
C ILE A 104 3.01 18.23 -2.18
N TRP A 105 2.74 16.93 -2.12
CA TRP A 105 3.24 15.98 -3.12
C TRP A 105 2.85 16.38 -4.55
N SER A 106 1.58 16.72 -4.79
CA SER A 106 1.10 17.12 -6.11
C SER A 106 1.70 18.42 -6.60
N TRP A 107 2.09 19.35 -5.73
CA TRP A 107 2.67 20.63 -6.12
C TRP A 107 4.01 20.42 -6.84
N PHE A 108 4.85 19.57 -6.27
CA PHE A 108 6.20 19.29 -6.75
C PHE A 108 6.19 18.30 -7.91
N GLN A 109 5.41 17.22 -7.81
CA GLN A 109 5.38 16.17 -8.85
C GLN A 109 4.86 16.63 -10.21
N LYS A 110 4.12 17.73 -10.24
CA LYS A 110 3.62 18.32 -11.49
C LYS A 110 4.68 19.14 -12.23
N SER A 111 5.84 19.40 -11.63
CA SER A 111 6.86 20.27 -12.24
C SER A 111 8.26 19.91 -11.75
N PRO A 112 9.11 19.35 -12.63
CA PRO A 112 10.52 19.11 -12.33
C PRO A 112 11.26 20.37 -11.88
N ALA A 113 10.92 21.53 -12.44
CA ALA A 113 11.52 22.81 -12.03
C ALA A 113 11.22 23.15 -10.56
N ARG A 114 10.02 22.82 -10.05
CA ARG A 114 9.70 23.03 -8.64
C ARG A 114 10.44 22.07 -7.73
N GLU A 115 10.67 20.83 -8.19
CA GLU A 115 11.49 19.85 -7.47
C GLU A 115 12.95 20.33 -7.39
N GLU A 116 13.54 20.77 -8.51
CA GLU A 116 14.89 21.34 -8.55
C GLU A 116 15.03 22.57 -7.64
N ASP A 117 14.09 23.51 -7.72
CA ASP A 117 14.06 24.68 -6.84
C ASP A 117 14.02 24.30 -5.36
N PHE A 118 13.19 23.32 -5.01
CA PHE A 118 13.10 22.81 -3.65
C PHE A 118 14.40 22.14 -3.21
N GLU A 119 14.99 21.30 -4.06
CA GLU A 119 16.27 20.65 -3.77
C GLU A 119 17.38 21.67 -3.51
N ASN A 120 17.46 22.74 -4.29
CA ASN A 120 18.45 23.81 -4.10
C ASN A 120 18.27 24.53 -2.76
N ILE A 121 17.05 24.90 -2.38
CA ILE A 121 16.77 25.50 -1.06
C ILE A 121 17.16 24.55 0.06
N THR A 122 16.84 23.26 -0.08
CA THR A 122 17.16 22.27 0.97
C THR A 122 18.67 22.08 1.13
N ASP A 123 19.45 22.20 0.06
CA ASP A 123 20.91 22.18 0.11
C ASP A 123 21.48 23.43 0.78
N GLU A 124 20.93 24.62 0.50
CA GLU A 124 21.35 25.87 1.14
C GLU A 124 21.09 25.86 2.65
N LEU A 125 20.00 25.22 3.09
CA LEU A 125 19.71 25.00 4.51
C LEU A 125 20.66 23.98 5.17
N ASN A 126 21.47 23.26 4.38
CA ASN A 126 22.44 22.24 4.81
C ASN A 126 21.85 21.20 5.78
N ASP A 127 20.61 20.81 5.54
CA ASP A 127 19.94 19.80 6.36
C ASP A 127 20.08 18.42 5.72
N ALA A 128 20.54 17.43 6.49
CA ALA A 128 20.77 16.06 6.01
C ALA A 128 19.47 15.24 5.86
N ILE A 129 18.32 15.92 5.79
CA ILE A 129 17.01 15.29 5.68
C ILE A 129 16.77 14.87 4.23
N GLU A 130 16.16 13.69 4.08
CA GLU A 130 15.76 13.17 2.77
C GLU A 130 14.85 14.17 2.04
N LYS A 131 15.25 14.56 0.82
CA LYS A 131 14.54 15.56 -0.01
C LYS A 131 13.30 15.00 -0.70
N THR A 132 13.22 13.68 -0.87
CA THR A 132 12.11 13.03 -1.54
C THR A 132 10.79 13.29 -0.83
N ILE A 133 9.83 13.84 -1.58
CA ILE A 133 8.46 14.07 -1.11
C ILE A 133 7.67 12.80 -1.34
N LEU A 134 7.15 12.22 -0.26
CA LEU A 134 6.51 10.91 -0.31
C LEU A 134 5.04 11.01 -0.76
N TYR A 135 4.67 10.11 -1.67
CA TYR A 135 3.27 9.82 -2.00
C TYR A 135 2.65 8.88 -0.98
N PHE A 136 1.36 9.06 -0.69
CA PHE A 136 0.53 7.99 -0.10
C PHE A 136 -0.71 7.75 -0.95
N SER A 137 -1.11 6.49 -1.03
CA SER A 137 -2.40 6.14 -1.63
C SER A 137 -3.50 6.28 -0.59
N SER A 138 -4.61 6.90 -0.96
CA SER A 138 -5.84 6.98 -0.14
C SER A 138 -6.40 5.60 0.23
N THR A 139 -6.05 4.56 -0.52
CA THR A 139 -6.42 3.17 -0.25
C THR A 139 -5.49 2.45 0.75
N ARG A 140 -4.41 3.10 1.20
CA ARG A 140 -3.39 2.52 2.10
C ARG A 140 -2.99 3.49 3.21
N GLN A 141 -3.97 3.94 4.00
CA GLN A 141 -3.81 4.89 5.11
C GLN A 141 -2.72 4.54 6.13
N VAL A 142 -2.35 3.27 6.32
CA VAL A 142 -1.25 2.89 7.21
C VAL A 142 0.10 3.49 6.74
N LEU A 143 0.23 3.78 5.44
CA LEU A 143 1.40 4.47 4.89
C LEU A 143 1.39 5.98 5.14
N LEU A 144 0.24 6.56 5.49
CA LEU A 144 0.11 8.00 5.75
C LEU A 144 1.02 8.43 6.89
N GLY A 145 1.19 7.61 7.94
CA GLY A 145 2.09 7.92 9.05
C GLY A 145 3.52 8.23 8.59
N LYS A 146 4.07 7.44 7.67
CA LYS A 146 5.42 7.69 7.11
C LYS A 146 5.49 8.99 6.32
N VAL A 147 4.43 9.32 5.60
CA VAL A 147 4.35 10.58 4.83
C VAL A 147 4.23 11.77 5.77
N ILE A 148 3.40 11.67 6.80
CA ILE A 148 3.29 12.68 7.86
C ILE A 148 4.64 12.90 8.53
N ASP A 149 5.33 11.83 8.94
CA ASP A 149 6.66 11.93 9.56
C ASP A 149 7.67 12.63 8.64
N ARG A 150 7.63 12.33 7.33
CA ARG A 150 8.47 13.01 6.34
C ARG A 150 8.12 14.49 6.24
N VAL A 151 6.83 14.80 6.14
CA VAL A 151 6.35 16.17 6.02
C VAL A 151 6.71 16.99 7.25
N PHE A 152 6.61 16.42 8.45
CA PHE A 152 7.04 17.08 9.69
C PHE A 152 8.55 17.37 9.69
N LYS A 153 9.38 16.40 9.28
CA LYS A 153 10.84 16.60 9.17
C LYS A 153 11.19 17.72 8.19
N GLN A 154 10.51 17.75 7.05
CA GLN A 154 10.72 18.76 6.00
C GLN A 154 9.96 20.07 6.25
N TYR A 155 9.20 20.20 7.35
CA TYR A 155 8.25 21.30 7.52
C TYR A 155 8.92 22.69 7.45
N HIS A 156 10.10 22.83 8.04
CA HIS A 156 10.85 24.09 8.00
C HIS A 156 11.32 24.43 6.56
N MET A 157 11.70 23.44 5.75
CA MET A 157 12.04 23.61 4.34
C MET A 157 10.82 24.02 3.52
N PHE A 158 9.66 23.42 3.78
CA PHE A 158 8.42 23.84 3.13
C PHE A 158 8.05 25.28 3.49
N ARG A 159 8.27 25.70 4.74
CA ARG A 159 8.08 27.10 5.12
C ARG A 159 9.01 28.01 4.34
N GLU A 160 10.28 27.67 4.21
CA GLU A 160 11.24 28.45 3.43
C GLU A 160 10.83 28.53 1.95
N TYR A 161 10.54 27.38 1.33
CA TYR A 161 10.12 27.31 -0.07
C TYR A 161 8.84 28.12 -0.32
N PHE A 162 7.76 27.88 0.44
CA PHE A 162 6.45 28.46 0.14
C PHE A 162 6.27 29.89 0.66
N LEU A 163 6.96 30.29 1.73
CA LEU A 163 6.76 31.60 2.37
C LEU A 163 7.87 32.60 2.06
N VAL A 164 9.04 32.16 1.59
CA VAL A 164 10.19 33.03 1.30
C VAL A 164 10.58 32.95 -0.17
N TYR A 165 11.00 31.77 -0.64
CA TYR A 165 11.51 31.61 -2.00
C TYR A 165 10.43 31.85 -3.06
N LEU A 166 9.32 31.12 -3.00
CA LEU A 166 8.28 31.19 -4.03
C LEU A 166 7.69 32.61 -4.19
N PRO A 167 7.38 33.35 -3.10
CA PRO A 167 6.96 34.74 -3.21
C PRO A 167 8.03 35.68 -3.77
N SER A 168 9.33 35.40 -3.56
CA SER A 168 10.42 36.22 -4.12
C SER A 168 10.58 36.10 -5.64
N LYS A 169 9.94 35.10 -6.25
CA LYS A 169 9.96 34.82 -7.70
C LYS A 169 8.71 35.36 -8.43
N GLN A 170 7.77 35.96 -7.70
CA GLN A 170 6.55 36.59 -8.24
C GLN A 170 6.73 38.11 -8.31
#